data_AF-A0A3P7L7G1-F1
#
_entry.id   AF-A0A3P7L7G1-F1
#
_cell.length_a   1.000
_cell.length_b   1.000
_cell.length_c   1.000
_cell.angle_alpha   90.00
_cell.angle_beta   90.00
_cell.angle_gamma   90.00
#
_symmetry.space_group_name_H-M   'P 1'
#
loop_
_entity.id
_entity.type
_entity.pdbx_description
1 polymer ?
#
loop_
_entity_poly.entity_id
_entity_poly.type
_entity_poly.pdbx_seq_one_letter_code
_entity_poly.pdbx_strand_id
1 'polypeptide(L)'
;MRLKVSLPRTPRHSDTVSAVGWAGGEEIYSYSDDHCLLRWNLSTMEATTVAEMPRWNLSTMEATTVAEMPSNLFATSMQWFPRTGKRDVVNELFVLSGTDGKFSFHFD
;
A
#
# COMPACT_ATOMS: atom_id res chain seq x y z
N MET A 1 8.63 28.42 -5.84
CA MET A 1 7.98 27.20 -5.30
C MET A 1 8.61 26.90 -3.95
N ARG A 2 7.83 26.62 -2.89
CA ARG A 2 8.36 26.31 -1.55
C ARG A 2 8.07 24.84 -1.25
N LEU A 3 9.11 24.03 -1.15
CA LEU A 3 8.98 22.64 -0.71
C LEU A 3 8.54 22.63 0.75
N LYS A 4 7.42 21.96 1.05
CA LYS A 4 6.99 21.67 2.40
C LYS A 4 7.30 20.21 2.69
N VAL A 5 8.00 19.96 3.79
CA VAL A 5 8.29 18.62 4.29
C VAL A 5 7.66 18.51 5.67
N SER A 6 6.85 17.48 5.87
CA SER A 6 6.24 17.14 7.16
C SER A 6 6.70 15.75 7.56
N LEU A 7 7.27 15.63 8.76
CA LEU A 7 7.60 14.34 9.35
C LEU A 7 6.55 13.98 10.41
N PRO A 8 5.90 12.81 10.33
CA PRO A 8 5.06 12.33 11.42
C PRO A 8 5.90 12.03 12.66
N ARG A 9 5.32 12.23 13.85
CA ARG A 9 6.00 11.96 15.13
C ARG A 9 6.31 10.48 15.35
N THR A 10 5.49 9.61 14.79
CA THR A 10 5.65 8.17 14.87
C THR A 10 5.85 7.60 13.46
N PRO A 11 6.83 6.71 13.27
CA PRO A 11 6.99 6.00 12.01
C PRO A 11 5.73 5.15 11.76
N ARG A 12 5.19 5.22 10.55
CA ARG A 12 3.99 4.47 10.16
C ARG A 12 4.34 3.06 9.72
N HIS A 13 5.43 2.92 8.96
CA HIS A 13 6.05 1.63 8.67
C HIS A 13 7.02 1.25 9.78
N SER A 14 7.08 -0.03 10.10
CA SER A 14 8.09 -0.56 11.03
C SER A 14 9.40 -0.94 10.34
N ASP A 15 9.40 -0.97 9.00
CA ASP A 15 10.57 -1.28 8.19
C ASP A 15 10.71 -0.29 6.99
N THR A 16 11.62 -0.60 6.08
CA THR A 16 12.01 0.22 4.93
C THR A 16 10.92 0.19 3.87
N VAL A 17 10.51 1.39 3.43
CA VAL A 17 9.60 1.55 2.30
C VAL A 17 10.32 1.16 1.01
N SER A 18 9.83 0.11 0.35
CA SER A 18 10.45 -0.49 -0.82
C SER A 18 9.71 -0.14 -2.12
N ALA A 19 8.42 0.20 -2.06
CA ALA A 19 7.67 0.70 -3.21
C ALA A 19 6.70 1.81 -2.85
N VAL A 20 6.52 2.76 -3.77
CA VAL A 20 5.55 3.86 -3.66
C VAL A 20 4.86 4.01 -5.01
N GLY A 21 3.54 4.22 -5.00
CA GLY A 21 2.79 4.46 -6.22
C GLY A 21 1.70 5.50 -6.04
N TRP A 22 1.39 6.19 -7.14
CA TRP A 22 0.42 7.27 -7.17
C TRP A 22 -0.88 6.76 -7.77
N ALA A 23 -1.96 6.73 -6.98
CA ALA A 23 -3.24 6.13 -7.38
C ALA A 23 -4.22 7.14 -7.98
N GLY A 24 -4.07 8.41 -7.65
CA GLY A 24 -4.95 9.48 -8.11
C GLY A 24 -4.55 10.84 -7.54
N GLY A 25 -5.34 11.88 -7.79
CA GLY A 25 -4.93 13.27 -7.48
C GLY A 25 -4.42 13.51 -6.06
N GLU A 26 -5.10 12.96 -5.05
CA GLU A 26 -4.78 13.19 -3.64
C GLU A 26 -4.40 11.91 -2.89
N GLU A 27 -4.06 10.83 -3.60
CA GLU A 27 -3.87 9.52 -2.99
C GLU A 27 -2.56 8.87 -3.45
N ILE A 28 -1.74 8.51 -2.47
CA ILE A 28 -0.48 7.79 -2.64
C ILE A 28 -0.54 6.51 -1.81
N TYR A 29 0.09 5.46 -2.30
CA TYR A 29 0.24 4.22 -1.56
C TYR A 29 1.72 3.96 -1.36
N SER A 30 2.06 3.40 -0.19
CA SER A 30 3.40 2.92 0.11
C SER A 30 3.35 1.48 0.58
N TYR A 31 4.29 0.68 0.08
CA TYR A 31 4.56 -0.67 0.54
C TYR A 31 5.95 -0.75 1.12
N SER A 32 6.08 -1.54 2.17
CA SER A 32 7.30 -1.68 2.96
C SER A 32 7.56 -3.15 3.26
N ASP A 33 8.80 -3.44 3.64
CA ASP A 33 9.25 -4.78 3.99
C ASP A 33 8.65 -5.29 5.32
N ASP A 34 7.87 -4.44 6.01
CA ASP A 34 6.94 -4.85 7.06
C ASP A 34 5.68 -5.56 6.52
N HIS A 35 5.60 -5.76 5.21
CA HIS A 35 4.48 -6.33 4.47
C HIS A 35 3.17 -5.57 4.68
N CYS A 36 3.25 -4.27 5.01
CA CYS A 36 2.11 -3.38 5.12
C CYS A 36 1.98 -2.50 3.87
N LEU A 37 0.75 -2.39 3.38
CA LEU A 37 0.34 -1.41 2.38
C LEU A 37 -0.41 -0.29 3.09
N LEU A 38 0.13 0.92 3.02
CA LEU A 38 -0.51 2.13 3.55
C LEU A 38 -1.04 3.00 2.41
N ARG A 39 -2.25 3.52 2.57
CA ARG A 39 -2.82 4.58 1.74
C ARG A 39 -2.67 5.92 2.45
N TRP A 40 -2.17 6.89 1.73
CA TRP A 40 -1.91 8.25 2.18
C TRP A 40 -2.89 9.20 1.49
N ASN A 41 -3.63 9.94 2.28
CA ASN A 41 -4.43 11.06 1.79
C ASN A 41 -3.59 12.33 1.83
N LEU A 42 -3.30 12.93 0.67
CA LEU A 42 -2.48 14.13 0.54
C LEU A 42 -3.15 15.41 1.03
N SER A 43 -4.48 15.44 1.11
CA SER A 43 -5.23 16.59 1.62
C SER A 43 -5.14 16.68 3.14
N THR A 44 -5.23 15.53 3.84
CA THR A 44 -5.18 15.44 5.31
C THR A 44 -3.79 15.06 5.85
N MET A 45 -2.90 14.54 4.99
CA MET A 45 -1.63 13.92 5.36
C MET A 45 -1.79 12.73 6.32
N GLU A 46 -2.94 12.06 6.28
CA GLU A 46 -3.23 10.88 7.08
C GLU A 46 -2.89 9.59 6.33
N ALA A 47 -2.43 8.57 7.07
CA ALA A 47 -2.12 7.26 6.56
C ALA A 47 -3.08 6.22 7.15
N THR A 48 -3.66 5.40 6.29
CA THR A 48 -4.56 4.29 6.63
C THR A 48 -3.95 2.97 6.16
N THR A 49 -3.94 1.96 7.02
CA THR A 49 -3.50 0.60 6.63
C THR A 49 -4.57 -0.03 5.74
N VAL A 50 -4.20 -0.40 4.52
CA VAL A 50 -5.09 -1.02 3.53
C VAL A 50 -4.95 -2.53 3.57
N ALA A 51 -3.70 -3.01 3.58
CA ALA A 51 -3.42 -4.43 3.61
C ALA A 51 -2.21 -4.68 4.50
N GLU A 52 -2.20 -5.80 5.21
CA GLU A 52 -1.08 -6.22 6.04
C GLU A 52 -0.95 -7.73 6.03
N MET A 53 0.24 -8.24 6.35
CA MET A 53 0.42 -9.66 6.54
C MET A 53 -0.46 -10.14 7.70
N PRO A 54 -1.15 -11.29 7.56
CA PRO A 54 -1.92 -11.87 8.66
C PRO A 54 -1.06 -12.10 9.89
N ARG A 55 -1.32 -11.32 10.94
CA ARG A 55 -0.75 -11.55 12.26
C ARG A 55 -1.49 -12.72 12.90
N TRP A 56 -0.77 -13.82 13.10
CA TRP A 56 -1.31 -14.97 13.82
C TRP A 56 -1.64 -14.56 15.26
N ASN A 57 -2.92 -14.44 15.59
CA ASN A 57 -3.35 -14.21 16.95
C ASN A 57 -3.37 -15.55 17.71
N LEU A 58 -2.33 -15.77 18.52
CA LEU A 58 -2.17 -16.97 19.35
C LEU A 58 -3.35 -17.19 20.32
N SER A 59 -4.09 -16.14 20.67
CA SER A 59 -5.22 -16.19 21.62
C SER A 59 -6.57 -16.53 21.00
N THR A 60 -6.73 -16.32 19.68
CA THR A 60 -8.01 -16.51 18.99
C THR A 60 -7.92 -17.58 17.89
N MET A 61 -6.71 -18.05 17.56
CA MET A 61 -6.46 -18.98 16.43
C MET A 61 -7.07 -18.49 15.11
N GLU A 62 -7.18 -17.17 14.94
CA GLU A 62 -7.75 -16.52 13.76
C GLU A 62 -6.82 -15.39 13.31
N ALA A 63 -6.74 -15.19 12.00
CA ALA A 63 -6.01 -14.08 11.39
C ALA A 63 -6.98 -12.91 11.16
N THR A 64 -6.72 -11.76 11.78
CA THR A 64 -7.50 -10.53 11.57
C THR A 64 -6.69 -9.60 10.68
N THR A 65 -7.14 -9.36 9.45
CA THR A 65 -6.58 -8.32 8.56
C THR A 65 -7.66 -7.66 7.73
N VAL A 66 -7.40 -6.44 7.25
CA VAL A 66 -8.29 -5.67 6.37
C VAL A 66 -8.20 -6.18 4.91
N ALA A 67 -7.01 -6.58 4.48
CA ALA A 67 -6.73 -7.31 3.24
C ALA A 67 -5.41 -8.09 3.41
N GLU A 68 -5.37 -9.34 2.92
CA GLU A 68 -4.24 -10.25 3.13
C GLU A 68 -3.11 -9.99 2.12
N MET A 69 -1.91 -9.67 2.62
CA MET A 69 -0.69 -9.64 1.81
C MET A 69 0.14 -10.92 2.01
N PRO A 70 0.69 -11.50 0.93
CA PRO A 70 1.56 -12.66 1.03
C PRO A 70 2.84 -12.34 1.83
N SER A 71 3.21 -13.21 2.76
CA SER A 71 4.42 -13.06 3.59
C SER A 71 5.75 -13.19 2.84
N ASN A 72 5.69 -13.63 1.59
CA ASN A 72 6.84 -13.78 0.71
C ASN A 72 6.91 -12.69 -0.38
N LEU A 73 6.03 -11.68 -0.31
CA LEU A 73 6.02 -10.56 -1.24
C LEU A 73 6.97 -9.47 -0.73
N PHE A 74 8.06 -9.26 -1.45
CA PHE A 74 8.96 -8.12 -1.23
C PHE A 74 8.91 -7.23 -2.47
N ALA A 75 8.13 -6.15 -2.39
CA ALA A 75 7.92 -5.30 -3.56
C ALA A 75 9.14 -4.44 -3.86
N THR A 76 9.44 -4.25 -5.14
CA THR A 76 10.50 -3.35 -5.62
C THR A 76 9.93 -2.16 -6.38
N SER A 77 8.73 -2.30 -6.94
CA SER A 77 7.99 -1.21 -7.56
C SER A 77 6.49 -1.45 -7.49
N MET A 78 5.74 -0.35 -7.61
CA MET A 78 4.28 -0.34 -7.57
C MET A 78 3.77 0.61 -8.64
N GLN A 79 2.77 0.19 -9.41
CA GLN A 79 2.20 1.01 -10.47
C GLN A 79 0.68 0.85 -10.54
N TRP A 80 -0.02 1.99 -10.54
CA TRP A 80 -1.45 2.05 -10.85
C TRP A 80 -1.67 2.09 -12.36
N PHE A 81 -2.71 1.38 -12.80
CA PHE A 81 -3.15 1.49 -14.18
C PHE A 81 -4.02 2.74 -14.37
N PRO A 82 -3.89 3.44 -15.51
CA PRO A 82 -4.72 4.60 -15.80
C PRO A 82 -6.22 4.25 -15.80
N ARG A 83 -7.05 5.13 -15.24
CA ARG A 83 -8.50 4.97 -15.25
C ARG A 83 -9.04 5.13 -16.67
N THR A 84 -9.50 4.04 -17.29
CA THR A 84 -10.10 4.06 -18.64
C THR A 84 -11.63 4.04 -18.57
N GLY A 85 -12.30 5.20 -18.61
CA GLY A 85 -13.74 5.26 -18.90
C GLY A 85 -14.56 6.36 -18.21
N LYS A 86 -15.71 6.71 -18.81
CA LYS A 86 -16.71 7.68 -18.32
C LYS A 86 -17.69 7.10 -17.28
N ARG A 87 -17.37 5.98 -16.63
CA ARG A 87 -18.22 5.37 -15.59
C ARG A 87 -17.40 5.16 -14.34
N ASP A 88 -17.97 5.56 -13.21
CA ASP A 88 -17.54 5.35 -11.82
C ASP A 88 -17.43 3.87 -11.43
N VAL A 89 -16.79 3.04 -12.26
CA VAL A 89 -16.33 1.73 -11.82
C VAL A 89 -14.95 1.94 -11.24
N VAL A 90 -14.94 2.18 -9.92
CA VAL A 90 -13.76 2.25 -9.07
C VAL A 90 -13.12 0.87 -9.04
N ASN A 91 -12.34 0.54 -10.06
CA ASN A 91 -11.43 -0.60 -10.03
C ASN A 91 -10.02 -0.02 -10.08
N GLU A 92 -9.43 0.18 -8.90
CA GLU A 92 -8.04 0.64 -8.77
C GLU A 92 -7.13 -0.59 -8.90
N LEU A 93 -6.98 -1.08 -10.12
CA LEU A 93 -6.01 -2.12 -10.42
C LEU A 93 -4.61 -1.52 -10.27
N PHE A 94 -3.80 -2.16 -9.44
CA PHE A 94 -2.38 -1.86 -9.35
C PHE A 94 -1.56 -3.15 -9.41
N VAL A 95 -0.31 -3.00 -9.82
CA VAL A 95 0.66 -4.09 -9.88
C VAL A 95 1.80 -3.83 -8.92
N LEU A 96 2.18 -4.87 -8.20
CA LEU A 96 3.39 -4.95 -7.39
C LEU A 96 4.40 -5.85 -8.12
N SER A 97 5.63 -5.37 -8.28
CA SER A 97 6.73 -6.20 -8.78
C SER A 97 7.55 -6.72 -7.59
N GLY A 98 7.75 -8.03 -7.51
CA GLY A 98 8.51 -8.69 -6.45
C GLY A 98 10.01 -8.77 -6.75
N THR A 99 10.83 -8.90 -5.72
CA THR A 99 12.26 -9.25 -5.84
C THR A 99 12.50 -10.60 -6.51
N ASP A 100 11.51 -11.49 -6.46
CA ASP A 100 11.51 -12.80 -7.13
C ASP A 100 11.20 -12.72 -8.64
N GLY A 101 11.02 -11.50 -9.17
CA GLY A 101 10.70 -11.24 -10.57
C GLY A 101 9.23 -11.51 -10.93
N LYS A 102 8.36 -11.78 -9.94
CA LYS A 102 6.92 -11.96 -10.20
C LYS A 102 6.15 -10.65 -10.11
N PHE A 103 5.00 -10.63 -10.77
CA PHE A 103 4.05 -9.52 -10.71
C PHE A 103 2.78 -9.96 -9.98
N SER A 104 2.42 -9.22 -8.93
CA SER A 104 1.21 -9.46 -8.15
C SER A 104 0.19 -8.36 -8.48
N PHE A 105 -0.93 -8.75 -9.09
CA PHE A 105 -2.04 -7.85 -9.39
C PHE A 105 -2.97 -7.79 -8.20
N HIS A 106 -3.27 -6.58 -7.73
CA HIS A 106 -4.19 -6.34 -6.63
C HIS A 106 -5.29 -5.39 -7.07
N PHE A 107 -6.49 -5.66 -6.58
CA PHE A 107 -7.67 -4.81 -6.74
C PHE A 107 -7.95 -4.22 -5.35
N ASP A 108 -8.02 -2.89 -5.26
CA ASP A 108 -8.57 -2.18 -4.09
C ASP A 108 -10.10 -2.29 -4.08
#